data_AF-A0A932J547-F1
#
_entry.id   AF-A0A932J547-F1
#
_cell.length_a   1.000
_cell.length_b   1.000
_cell.length_c   1.000
_cell.angle_alpha   90.00
_cell.angle_beta   90.00
_cell.angle_gamma   90.00
#
_symmetry.space_group_name_H-M   'P 1'
#
loop_
_entity.id
_entity.type
_entity.pdbx_description
1 polymer ?
#
loop_
_entity_poly.entity_id
_entity_poly.type
_entity_poly.pdbx_seq_one_letter_code
_entity_poly.pdbx_strand_id
1 'polypeptide(L)'
;MGDWLDEIIEKAKAEGHFDNLPGHGKPLKLDDGAHEDPAMRLANRILKDNGFLWPWIEERQEIEGAIEAALAELTAAHHTAAETGQPSLPGEAVASFRQKVVTLNRRIAAHNLKVPSPGFQRLPLDAEKEIASVV
;
A
#
# COMPACT_ATOMS: atom_id res chain seq x y z
N MET A 1 -10.81 10.15 -37.87
CA MET A 1 -12.24 10.20 -37.50
C MET A 1 -12.31 10.75 -36.08
N GLY A 2 -12.37 12.07 -35.94
CA GLY A 2 -12.24 12.81 -34.68
C GLY A 2 -12.49 14.32 -34.88
N ASP A 3 -12.08 14.82 -36.05
CA ASP A 3 -12.22 16.22 -36.49
C ASP A 3 -13.62 16.84 -36.27
N TRP A 4 -14.70 16.13 -36.62
CA TRP A 4 -16.05 16.70 -36.56
C TRP A 4 -16.53 16.97 -35.11
N LEU A 5 -15.95 16.28 -34.12
CA LEU A 5 -16.43 16.30 -32.75
C LEU A 5 -15.78 17.47 -32.03
N ASP A 6 -14.50 17.67 -32.31
CA ASP A 6 -13.75 18.84 -31.90
C ASP A 6 -14.34 20.12 -32.50
N GLU A 7 -14.73 20.10 -33.79
CA GLU A 7 -15.45 21.23 -34.41
C GLU A 7 -16.78 21.57 -33.71
N ILE A 8 -17.56 20.55 -33.31
CA ILE A 8 -18.82 20.74 -32.57
C ILE A 8 -18.55 21.33 -31.18
N ILE A 9 -17.51 20.84 -30.49
CA ILE A 9 -17.14 21.32 -29.15
C ILE A 9 -16.68 22.78 -29.21
N GLU A 10 -15.83 23.14 -30.18
CA GLU A 10 -15.34 24.51 -30.34
C GLU A 10 -16.44 25.49 -30.72
N LYS A 11 -17.37 25.09 -31.60
CA LYS A 11 -18.54 25.91 -31.93
C LYS A 11 -19.43 26.14 -30.69
N ALA A 12 -19.66 25.10 -29.90
CA ALA A 12 -20.45 25.22 -28.68
C ALA A 12 -19.78 26.12 -27.61
N LYS A 13 -18.44 26.13 -27.53
CA LYS A 13 -17.68 27.08 -26.71
C LYS A 13 -17.85 28.51 -27.20
N ALA A 14 -17.71 28.75 -28.51
CA ALA A 14 -17.84 30.07 -29.11
C ALA A 14 -19.25 30.67 -28.94
N GLU A 15 -20.28 29.81 -28.95
CA GLU A 15 -21.68 30.18 -28.74
C GLU A 15 -22.05 30.34 -27.26
N GLY A 16 -21.11 30.15 -26.33
CA GLY A 16 -21.32 30.34 -24.89
C GLY A 16 -22.20 29.28 -24.24
N HIS A 17 -22.39 28.12 -24.89
CA HIS A 17 -23.22 27.03 -24.35
C HIS A 17 -22.70 26.47 -23.00
N PHE A 18 -21.43 26.72 -22.66
CA PHE A 18 -20.82 26.30 -21.40
C PHE A 18 -20.86 27.38 -20.30
N ASP A 19 -21.19 28.64 -20.62
CA ASP A 19 -21.05 29.79 -19.71
C ASP A 19 -22.05 29.78 -18.55
N ASN A 20 -23.19 29.10 -18.71
CA ASN A 20 -24.26 29.03 -17.71
C ASN A 20 -24.50 27.61 -17.19
N LEU A 21 -23.47 26.76 -17.21
CA LEU A 21 -23.58 25.41 -16.64
C LEU A 21 -23.71 25.46 -15.11
N PRO A 22 -24.49 24.56 -14.50
CA PRO A 22 -24.53 24.42 -13.06
C PRO A 22 -23.13 24.16 -12.50
N GLY A 23 -22.63 25.09 -11.68
CA GLY A 23 -21.28 24.98 -11.10
C GLY A 23 -20.17 25.64 -11.93
N HIS A 24 -20.49 26.33 -13.04
CA HIS A 24 -19.51 27.12 -13.81
C HIS A 24 -18.77 28.12 -12.92
N GLY A 25 -17.43 28.14 -13.02
CA GLY A 25 -16.55 29.00 -12.21
C GLY A 25 -16.40 28.60 -10.73
N LYS A 26 -17.09 27.55 -10.25
CA LYS A 26 -16.92 27.03 -8.89
C LYS A 26 -15.92 25.87 -8.88
N PRO A 27 -15.17 25.66 -7.78
CA PRO A 27 -14.36 24.47 -7.62
C PRO A 27 -15.21 23.22 -7.88
N LEU A 28 -14.68 22.31 -8.70
CA LEU A 28 -15.36 21.06 -9.01
C LEU A 28 -15.58 20.28 -7.71
N LYS A 29 -16.84 19.93 -7.40
CA LYS A 29 -17.11 18.93 -6.37
C LYS A 29 -16.72 17.57 -6.93
N LEU A 30 -15.51 17.15 -6.61
CA LEU A 30 -15.12 15.75 -6.78
C LEU A 30 -16.01 14.96 -5.81
N ASP A 31 -16.93 14.16 -6.34
CA ASP A 31 -17.67 13.24 -5.49
C ASP A 31 -16.69 12.18 -5.01
N ASP A 32 -16.17 12.35 -3.80
CA ASP A 32 -15.06 11.59 -3.22
C ASP A 32 -15.34 10.09 -3.07
N GLY A 33 -16.53 9.60 -3.46
CA GLY A 33 -16.87 8.20 -3.34
C GLY A 33 -18.03 7.71 -4.20
N ALA A 34 -18.45 8.39 -5.27
CA ALA A 34 -19.55 7.90 -6.15
C ALA A 34 -19.35 6.43 -6.60
N HIS A 35 -18.10 6.03 -6.75
CA HIS A 35 -17.66 4.71 -7.22
C HIS A 35 -17.39 3.73 -6.07
N GLU A 36 -17.40 4.20 -4.83
CA GLU A 36 -17.13 3.39 -3.64
C GLU A 36 -18.41 2.66 -3.19
N ASP A 37 -18.21 1.47 -2.59
CA ASP A 37 -19.27 0.73 -1.93
C ASP A 37 -20.01 1.64 -0.92
N PRO A 38 -21.36 1.67 -0.93
CA PRO A 38 -22.15 2.47 0.01
C PRO A 38 -21.76 2.31 1.48
N ALA A 39 -21.38 1.10 1.91
CA ALA A 39 -20.94 0.85 3.27
C ALA A 39 -19.60 1.53 3.59
N MET A 40 -18.74 1.73 2.59
CA MET A 40 -17.40 2.25 2.77
C MET A 40 -17.28 3.75 2.56
N ARG A 41 -18.17 4.34 1.74
CA ARG A 41 -18.24 5.81 1.53
C ARG A 41 -18.25 6.61 2.82
N LEU A 42 -19.04 6.18 3.82
CA LEU A 42 -19.15 6.92 5.08
C LEU A 42 -17.89 6.82 5.93
N ALA A 43 -17.34 5.61 6.07
CA ALA A 43 -16.10 5.39 6.81
C ALA A 43 -14.92 6.15 6.18
N ASN A 44 -14.81 6.12 4.85
CA ASN A 44 -13.74 6.77 4.10
C ASN A 44 -13.79 8.29 4.23
N ARG A 45 -15.00 8.87 4.19
CA ARG A 45 -15.22 10.30 4.39
C ARG A 45 -14.85 10.73 5.80
N ILE A 46 -15.32 10.01 6.83
CA ILE A 46 -15.00 10.34 8.23
C ILE A 46 -13.49 10.33 8.49
N LEU A 47 -12.78 9.30 8.00
CA LEU A 47 -11.33 9.18 8.18
C LEU A 47 -10.57 10.31 7.46
N LYS A 48 -10.93 10.58 6.20
CA LYS A 48 -10.36 11.69 5.40
C LYS A 48 -10.58 13.05 6.08
N ASP A 49 -11.81 13.33 6.52
CA ASP A 49 -12.19 14.62 7.10
C ASP A 49 -11.47 14.92 8.42
N ASN A 50 -11.06 13.88 9.15
CA ASN A 50 -10.36 14.02 10.44
C ASN A 50 -8.83 13.83 10.32
N GLY A 51 -8.30 13.66 9.09
CA GLY A 51 -6.86 13.50 8.85
C GLY A 51 -6.28 12.17 9.33
N PHE A 52 -7.11 11.15 9.58
CA PHE A 52 -6.66 9.84 10.04
C PHE A 52 -6.35 8.91 8.87
N LEU A 53 -5.26 8.14 9.01
CA LEU A 53 -5.02 6.99 8.16
C LEU A 53 -6.05 5.91 8.51
N TRP A 54 -6.42 5.09 7.54
CA TRP A 54 -7.31 3.97 7.85
C TRP A 54 -6.52 2.96 8.71
N PRO A 55 -7.16 2.25 9.65
CA PRO A 55 -6.46 1.36 10.58
C PRO A 55 -5.56 0.31 9.91
N TRP A 56 -5.92 -0.15 8.71
CA TRP A 56 -5.10 -1.10 7.96
C TRP A 56 -3.82 -0.45 7.40
N ILE A 57 -3.79 0.86 7.13
CA ILE A 57 -2.57 1.55 6.68
C ILE A 57 -1.53 1.57 7.79
N GLU A 58 -1.94 1.87 9.02
CA GLU A 58 -1.06 1.87 10.20
C GLU A 58 -0.53 0.45 10.47
N GLU A 59 -1.43 -0.55 10.49
CA GLU A 59 -1.05 -1.96 10.66
C GLU A 59 -0.07 -2.41 9.56
N ARG A 60 -0.23 -1.92 8.33
CA ARG A 60 0.72 -2.18 7.24
C ARG A 60 2.09 -1.59 7.54
N GLN A 61 2.19 -0.34 7.99
CA GLN A 61 3.47 0.28 8.34
C GLN A 61 4.18 -0.50 9.45
N GLU A 62 3.44 -0.94 10.47
CA GLU A 62 4.00 -1.78 11.54
C GLU A 62 4.51 -3.14 11.04
N ILE A 63 3.81 -3.76 10.08
CA ILE A 63 4.25 -5.01 9.45
C ILE A 63 5.54 -4.78 8.65
N GLU A 64 5.60 -3.72 7.84
CA GLU A 64 6.82 -3.39 7.07
C GLU A 64 8.01 -3.12 8.00
N GLY A 65 7.82 -2.30 9.04
CA GLY A 65 8.89 -2.02 10.01
C GLY A 65 9.38 -3.26 10.75
N ALA A 66 8.48 -4.19 11.07
CA ALA A 66 8.86 -5.46 11.70
C ALA A 66 9.61 -6.40 10.75
N ILE A 67 9.31 -6.35 9.45
CA ILE A 67 10.05 -7.08 8.41
C ILE A 67 11.46 -6.50 8.27
N GLU A 68 11.56 -5.18 8.14
CA GLU A 68 12.84 -4.48 8.04
C GLU A 68 13.73 -4.77 9.24
N ALA A 69 13.17 -4.73 10.46
CA ALA A 69 13.91 -5.08 11.68
C ALA A 69 14.40 -6.55 11.67
N ALA A 70 13.55 -7.50 11.26
CA ALA A 70 13.93 -8.91 11.19
C ALA A 70 15.06 -9.16 10.17
N LEU A 71 15.02 -8.47 9.03
CA LEU A 71 16.08 -8.54 8.01
C LEU A 71 17.37 -7.88 8.49
N ALA A 72 17.28 -6.71 9.14
CA ALA A 72 18.44 -6.00 9.68
C ALA A 72 19.17 -6.85 10.74
N GLU A 73 18.43 -7.54 11.62
CA GLU A 73 19.02 -8.48 12.56
C GLU A 73 19.74 -9.65 11.87
N LEU A 74 19.14 -10.21 10.81
CA LEU A 74 19.75 -11.30 10.04
C LEU A 74 21.05 -10.85 9.36
N THR A 75 21.02 -9.67 8.73
CA THR A 75 22.19 -9.05 8.09
C THR A 75 23.29 -8.73 9.10
N ALA A 76 22.94 -8.19 10.28
CA ALA A 76 23.91 -7.96 11.36
C ALA A 76 24.57 -9.26 11.82
N ALA A 77 23.79 -10.34 11.99
CA ALA A 77 24.32 -11.65 12.33
C ALA A 77 25.27 -12.21 11.25
N HIS A 78 24.96 -11.96 9.96
CA HIS A 78 25.85 -12.32 8.85
C HIS A 78 27.19 -11.58 8.92
N HIS A 79 27.16 -10.26 9.15
CA HIS A 79 28.38 -9.46 9.28
C HIS A 79 29.25 -9.91 10.47
N THR A 80 28.66 -10.15 11.64
CA THR A 80 29.41 -10.66 12.80
C THR A 80 30.01 -12.04 12.53
N ALA A 81 29.28 -12.92 11.83
CA ALA A 81 29.81 -14.23 11.43
C ALA A 81 31.03 -14.09 10.50
N ALA A 82 30.97 -13.18 9.52
CA ALA A 82 32.08 -12.90 8.62
C ALA A 82 33.32 -12.38 9.37
N GLU A 83 33.16 -11.49 10.36
CA GLU A 83 34.26 -10.98 11.20
C GLU A 83 34.92 -12.07 12.06
N THR A 84 34.13 -13.03 12.55
CA THR A 84 34.62 -14.17 13.35
C THR A 84 35.20 -15.31 12.50
N GLY A 85 35.24 -15.15 11.17
CA GLY A 85 35.76 -16.15 10.24
C GLY A 85 34.81 -17.33 10.00
N GLN A 86 33.53 -17.21 10.37
CA GLN A 86 32.50 -18.19 10.06
C GLN A 86 31.90 -17.92 8.67
N PRO A 87 31.99 -18.88 7.72
CA PRO A 87 31.52 -18.69 6.34
C PRO A 87 30.00 -18.80 6.18
N SER A 88 29.26 -19.14 7.24
CA SER A 88 27.81 -19.32 7.19
C SER A 88 27.11 -18.60 8.33
N LEU A 89 25.87 -18.16 8.06
CA LEU A 89 24.98 -17.59 9.06
C LEU A 89 24.86 -18.49 10.31
N PRO A 90 24.82 -17.91 11.53
CA PRO A 90 24.58 -18.66 12.75
C PRO A 90 23.22 -19.36 12.69
N GLY A 91 23.20 -20.67 13.00
CA GLY A 91 21.95 -21.46 12.96
C GLY A 91 20.85 -20.91 13.89
N GLU A 92 21.24 -20.29 15.01
CA GLU A 92 20.32 -19.62 15.92
C GLU A 92 19.66 -18.38 15.29
N ALA A 93 20.43 -17.56 14.57
CA ALA A 93 19.90 -16.39 13.86
C ALA A 93 18.91 -16.80 12.77
N VAL A 94 19.24 -17.85 12.00
CA VAL A 94 18.36 -18.43 10.99
C VAL A 94 17.07 -18.99 11.62
N ALA A 95 17.17 -19.72 12.72
CA ALA A 95 16.01 -20.26 13.43
C ALA A 95 15.10 -19.15 13.98
N SER A 96 15.70 -18.12 14.59
CA SER A 96 15.00 -16.93 15.08
C SER A 96 14.27 -16.21 13.95
N PHE A 97 14.94 -15.98 12.82
CA PHE A 97 14.35 -15.34 11.65
C PHE A 97 13.16 -16.14 11.09
N ARG A 98 13.29 -17.46 10.93
CA ARG A 98 12.18 -18.34 10.49
C ARG A 98 10.96 -18.22 11.40
N GLN A 99 11.16 -18.19 12.72
CA GLN A 99 10.07 -18.04 13.68
C GLN A 99 9.39 -16.66 13.58
N LYS A 100 10.18 -15.60 13.34
CA LYS A 100 9.64 -14.26 13.08
C LYS A 100 8.83 -14.23 11.78
N VAL A 101 9.32 -14.85 10.70
CA VAL A 101 8.59 -14.94 9.42
C VAL A 101 7.25 -15.66 9.60
N VAL A 102 7.18 -16.77 10.34
CA VAL A 102 5.91 -17.45 10.65
C VAL A 102 4.93 -16.50 11.34
N THR A 103 5.41 -15.71 12.30
CA THR A 103 4.60 -14.75 13.04
C THR A 103 4.14 -13.59 12.15
N LEU A 104 5.03 -13.06 11.33
CA LEU A 104 4.74 -11.99 10.36
C LEU A 104 3.73 -12.46 9.31
N ASN A 105 3.86 -13.69 8.79
CA ASN A 105 2.92 -14.23 7.81
C ASN A 105 1.51 -14.39 8.37
N ARG A 106 1.35 -14.72 9.66
CA ARG A 106 0.04 -14.70 10.32
C ARG A 106 -0.54 -13.29 10.40
N ARG A 107 0.29 -12.29 10.72
CA ARG A 107 -0.13 -10.87 10.74
C ARG A 107 -0.53 -10.39 9.34
N ILE A 108 0.25 -10.74 8.32
CA ILE A 108 -0.04 -10.42 6.91
C ILE A 108 -1.37 -11.05 6.48
N ALA A 109 -1.59 -12.33 6.79
CA ALA A 109 -2.86 -12.99 6.47
C ALA A 109 -4.05 -12.28 7.14
N ALA A 110 -3.94 -11.92 8.42
CA ALA A 110 -4.97 -11.20 9.14
C ALA A 110 -5.22 -9.79 8.56
N HIS A 111 -4.15 -9.07 8.22
CA HIS A 111 -4.21 -7.77 7.58
C HIS A 111 -4.88 -7.83 6.20
N ASN A 112 -4.54 -8.83 5.37
CA ASN A 112 -5.11 -9.03 4.04
C ASN A 112 -6.63 -9.27 4.04
N LEU A 113 -7.20 -9.74 5.15
CA LEU A 113 -8.65 -9.90 5.32
C LEU A 113 -9.37 -8.57 5.63
N LYS A 114 -8.63 -7.56 6.09
CA LYS A 114 -9.17 -6.24 6.48
C LYS A 114 -9.12 -5.21 5.37
N VAL A 115 -8.26 -5.43 4.37
CA VAL A 115 -8.08 -4.45 3.29
C VAL A 115 -9.27 -4.47 2.31
N PRO A 116 -9.68 -3.30 1.78
CA PRO A 116 -10.88 -3.17 0.96
C PRO A 116 -10.74 -3.70 -0.48
N SER A 117 -9.50 -3.93 -0.94
CA SER A 117 -9.21 -4.39 -2.30
C SER A 117 -7.97 -5.29 -2.31
N PRO A 118 -7.90 -6.30 -3.20
CA PRO A 118 -6.71 -7.13 -3.39
C PRO A 118 -5.43 -6.33 -3.66
N GLY A 119 -5.53 -5.13 -4.26
CA GLY A 119 -4.38 -4.26 -4.54
C GLY A 119 -3.66 -3.75 -3.28
N PHE A 120 -4.30 -3.81 -2.12
CA PHE A 120 -3.70 -3.44 -0.83
C PHE A 120 -3.17 -4.64 -0.03
N GLN A 121 -3.37 -5.86 -0.53
CA GLN A 121 -2.85 -7.06 0.13
C GLN A 121 -1.33 -7.14 0.00
N ARG A 122 -0.71 -7.77 1.00
CA ARG A 122 0.72 -8.08 1.01
C ARG A 122 0.92 -9.58 0.85
N LEU A 123 1.88 -9.98 0.01
CA LEU A 123 2.24 -11.38 -0.13
C LEU A 123 2.95 -11.89 1.12
N PRO A 124 2.77 -13.17 1.50
CA PRO A 124 3.53 -13.77 2.58
C PRO A 124 5.02 -13.80 2.25
N LEU A 125 5.86 -13.67 3.27
CA LEU A 125 7.30 -13.78 3.16
C LEU A 125 7.71 -15.25 3.02
N ASP A 126 8.69 -15.48 2.16
CA ASP A 126 9.39 -16.75 2.05
C ASP A 126 10.72 -16.65 2.81
N ALA A 127 10.81 -17.33 3.96
CA ALA A 127 11.97 -17.26 4.82
C ALA A 127 13.26 -17.70 4.10
N GLU A 128 13.20 -18.75 3.29
CA GLU A 128 14.40 -19.30 2.65
C GLU A 128 14.90 -18.39 1.54
N LYS A 129 13.97 -17.76 0.80
CA LYS A 129 14.32 -16.78 -0.22
C LYS A 129 15.01 -15.56 0.40
N GLU A 130 14.53 -15.07 1.55
CA GLU A 130 15.14 -13.94 2.23
C GLU A 130 16.48 -14.30 2.90
N ILE A 131 16.62 -15.51 3.45
CA ILE A 131 17.92 -15.96 3.97
C ILE A 131 18.95 -16.05 2.84
N ALA A 132 18.57 -16.58 1.68
CA ALA A 132 19.43 -16.70 0.51
C ALA A 132 19.79 -15.35 -0.14
N SER A 133 19.06 -14.27 0.16
CA SER A 133 19.39 -12.93 -0.37
C SER A 133 20.45 -12.21 0.48
N VAL A 134 20.67 -12.64 1.73
CA VAL A 134 21.61 -12.04 2.69
C VAL A 134 23.00 -12.70 2.64
N VAL A 135 23.09 -13.98 2.26
CA VAL A 135 24.32 -14.77 2.14
C VAL A 135 24.90 -14.64 0.73
#